data_AF-A0AAW9KX10-F1
#
_entry.id   AF-A0AAW9KX10-F1
#
_cell.length_a   1.000
_cell.length_b   1.000
_cell.length_c   1.000
_cell.angle_alpha   90.00
_cell.angle_beta   90.00
_cell.angle_gamma   90.00
#
_symmetry.space_group_name_H-M   'P 1'
#
loop_
_entity.id
_entity.type
_entity.pdbx_description
1 polymer ?
#
loop_
_entity_poly.entity_id
_entity_poly.type
_entity_poly.pdbx_seq_one_letter_code
_entity_poly.pdbx_strand_id
1 'polypeptide(L)'
;MANETVALFIPLLLAIVTGLSSFLRENVNLKSAVDKNRPSFPVLLSFLPSLGRFPVIHLSNILLLLIGIRIIKDLATNRQTAIIGAIILSVFLLILPIIEIEPLDEILDEDSRWFSPRSYYYHWLAVIFLSLYFFGFVELQVMVINVFILRGFAISGTAIWLLNQLLEILLFSPLVVGALLLYQSLACLKSEIKQLNHKN
;
A
#
# COMPACT_ATOMS: atom_id res chain seq x y z
N MET A 1 -11.58 15.10 -21.91
CA MET A 1 -10.11 14.97 -21.75
C MET A 1 -9.71 14.43 -20.38
N ALA A 2 -9.72 15.19 -19.28
CA ALA A 2 -9.20 14.71 -17.99
C ALA A 2 -9.88 13.42 -17.45
N ASN A 3 -11.20 13.31 -17.56
CA ASN A 3 -11.93 12.09 -17.15
C ASN A 3 -11.67 10.90 -18.08
N GLU A 4 -11.41 11.12 -19.36
CA GLU A 4 -11.04 10.06 -20.32
C GLU A 4 -9.62 9.55 -20.00
N THR A 5 -8.70 10.45 -19.63
CA THR A 5 -7.37 10.07 -19.15
C THR A 5 -7.45 9.22 -17.90
N VAL A 6 -8.29 9.59 -16.91
CA VAL A 6 -8.50 8.77 -15.70
C VAL A 6 -9.11 7.41 -16.05
N ALA A 7 -10.09 7.38 -16.97
CA ALA A 7 -10.74 6.14 -17.40
C ALA A 7 -9.79 5.18 -18.13
N LEU A 8 -8.77 5.68 -18.84
CA LEU A 8 -7.73 4.85 -19.47
C LEU A 8 -6.59 4.49 -18.51
N PHE A 9 -6.29 5.37 -17.56
CA PHE A 9 -5.20 5.19 -16.61
C PHE A 9 -5.49 4.07 -15.60
N ILE A 10 -6.73 3.97 -15.10
CA ILE A 10 -7.11 2.92 -14.13
C ILE A 10 -6.88 1.52 -14.71
N PRO A 11 -7.41 1.15 -15.89
CA PRO A 11 -7.15 -0.16 -16.50
C PRO A 11 -5.68 -0.42 -16.77
N LEU A 12 -4.92 0.59 -17.23
CA LEU A 12 -3.48 0.45 -17.50
C LEU A 12 -2.71 0.13 -16.21
N LEU A 13 -2.98 0.88 -15.14
CA LEU A 13 -2.35 0.65 -13.83
C LEU A 13 -2.67 -0.75 -13.31
N LEU A 14 -3.95 -1.14 -13.38
CA LEU A 14 -4.38 -2.47 -12.96
C LEU A 14 -3.75 -3.57 -13.81
N ALA A 15 -3.58 -3.37 -15.11
CA ALA A 15 -2.91 -4.33 -15.99
C ALA A 15 -1.43 -4.51 -15.60
N ILE A 16 -0.72 -3.42 -15.28
CA ILE A 16 0.67 -3.48 -14.81
C ILE A 16 0.75 -4.24 -13.48
N VAL A 17 -0.06 -3.86 -12.49
CA VAL A 17 -0.08 -4.49 -11.17
C VAL A 17 -0.45 -5.97 -11.27
N THR A 18 -1.43 -6.31 -12.09
CA THR A 18 -1.85 -7.71 -12.31
C THR A 18 -0.75 -8.51 -13.01
N GLY A 19 -0.07 -7.94 -14.02
CA GLY A 19 1.05 -8.59 -14.69
C GLY A 19 2.24 -8.85 -13.76
N LEU A 20 2.57 -7.88 -12.89
CA LEU A 20 3.59 -8.07 -11.85
C LEU A 20 3.18 -9.12 -10.80
N SER A 21 1.88 -9.16 -10.46
CA SER A 21 1.33 -10.12 -9.50
C SER A 21 1.32 -11.55 -10.08
N SER A 22 0.93 -11.73 -11.34
CA SER A 22 1.04 -13.02 -12.05
C SER A 22 2.49 -13.47 -12.15
N PHE A 23 3.43 -12.56 -12.45
CA PHE A 23 4.85 -12.88 -12.44
C PHE A 23 5.32 -13.40 -11.07
N LEU A 24 4.88 -12.75 -9.98
CA LEU A 24 5.17 -13.23 -8.62
C LEU A 24 4.61 -14.63 -8.40
N ARG A 25 3.34 -14.83 -8.72
CA ARG A 25 2.64 -16.09 -8.49
C ARG A 25 3.28 -17.26 -9.24
N GLU A 26 3.61 -17.06 -10.51
CA GLU A 26 4.07 -18.13 -11.41
C GLU A 26 5.58 -18.36 -11.35
N ASN A 27 6.38 -17.32 -11.11
CA ASN A 27 7.84 -17.38 -11.28
C ASN A 27 8.64 -17.22 -9.98
N VAL A 28 7.99 -16.84 -8.87
CA VAL A 28 8.66 -16.69 -7.57
C VAL A 28 8.23 -17.83 -6.64
N ASN A 29 9.07 -18.87 -6.57
CA ASN A 29 8.89 -19.93 -5.58
C ASN A 29 9.25 -19.42 -4.17
N LEU A 30 8.21 -18.92 -3.48
CA LEU A 30 8.32 -18.30 -2.16
C LEU A 30 8.73 -19.30 -1.08
N LYS A 31 8.21 -20.54 -1.13
CA LYS A 31 8.60 -21.65 -0.24
C LYS A 31 10.12 -21.90 -0.32
N SER A 32 10.64 -22.08 -1.52
CA SER A 32 12.09 -22.26 -1.74
C SER A 32 12.91 -21.04 -1.33
N ALA A 33 12.36 -19.82 -1.48
CA ALA A 33 13.03 -18.60 -1.05
C ALA A 33 13.15 -18.51 0.48
N VAL A 34 12.11 -18.91 1.21
CA VAL A 34 12.12 -19.01 2.67
C VAL A 34 13.13 -20.04 3.15
N ASP A 35 13.09 -21.26 2.58
CA ASP A 35 13.96 -22.37 3.00
C ASP A 35 15.44 -22.08 2.76
N LYS A 36 15.75 -21.48 1.60
CA LYS A 36 17.13 -21.11 1.22
C LYS A 36 17.54 -19.74 1.76
N ASN A 37 16.69 -19.07 2.54
CA ASN A 37 16.91 -17.73 3.08
C ASN A 37 17.38 -16.73 2.00
N ARG A 38 16.76 -16.78 0.80
CA ARG A 38 17.20 -16.00 -0.37
C ARG A 38 17.00 -14.50 -0.12
N PRO A 39 18.04 -13.67 -0.26
CA PRO A 39 17.94 -12.24 -0.03
C PRO A 39 17.02 -11.57 -1.04
N SER A 40 16.34 -10.51 -0.61
CA SER A 40 15.29 -9.89 -1.41
C SER A 40 15.83 -9.04 -2.55
N PHE A 41 16.94 -8.34 -2.29
CA PHE A 41 17.79 -7.74 -3.29
C PHE A 41 19.19 -7.57 -2.68
N PRO A 42 20.28 -7.78 -3.43
CA PRO A 42 21.62 -7.54 -2.90
C PRO A 42 21.79 -6.04 -2.60
N VAL A 43 22.21 -5.75 -1.35
CA VAL A 43 22.62 -4.42 -0.84
C VAL A 43 21.49 -3.43 -0.56
N LEU A 44 20.72 -2.97 -1.55
CA LEU A 44 19.80 -1.83 -1.39
C LEU A 44 18.60 -2.11 -0.47
N LEU A 45 18.15 -3.36 -0.44
CA LEU A 45 16.97 -3.80 0.31
C LEU A 45 17.32 -4.99 1.21
N SER A 46 18.56 -5.07 1.69
CA SER A 46 19.03 -6.15 2.56
C SER A 46 18.36 -6.17 3.93
N PHE A 47 17.74 -5.06 4.33
CA PHE A 47 16.96 -4.97 5.56
C PHE A 47 15.61 -5.70 5.45
N LEU A 48 15.09 -5.95 4.25
CA LEU A 48 13.81 -6.64 4.06
C LEU A 48 13.92 -8.13 4.39
N PRO A 49 12.83 -8.77 4.86
CA PRO A 49 12.80 -10.20 5.09
C PRO A 49 13.15 -10.97 3.81
N SER A 50 13.99 -11.98 3.94
CA SER A 50 14.53 -12.80 2.84
C SER A 50 13.45 -13.69 2.22
N LEU A 51 12.70 -13.12 1.29
CA LEU A 51 11.60 -13.78 0.56
C LEU A 51 11.88 -13.81 -0.94
N GLY A 52 13.17 -13.73 -1.33
CA GLY A 52 13.56 -13.58 -2.73
C GLY A 52 12.94 -12.33 -3.34
N ARG A 53 12.50 -12.38 -4.60
CA ARG A 53 12.03 -11.19 -5.32
C ARG A 53 10.69 -10.62 -4.81
N PHE A 54 9.98 -11.37 -3.96
CA PHE A 54 8.63 -11.02 -3.52
C PHE A 54 8.53 -9.64 -2.86
N PRO A 55 9.31 -9.29 -1.81
CA PRO A 55 9.16 -8.01 -1.12
C PRO A 55 9.33 -6.81 -2.03
N VAL A 56 10.24 -6.89 -3.00
CA VAL A 56 10.53 -5.77 -3.91
C VAL A 56 9.35 -5.50 -4.83
N ILE A 57 8.78 -6.56 -5.41
CA ILE A 57 7.66 -6.43 -6.35
C ILE A 57 6.37 -6.09 -5.59
N HIS A 58 6.13 -6.71 -4.43
CA HIS A 58 5.02 -6.39 -3.54
C HIS A 58 5.01 -4.91 -3.14
N LEU A 59 6.14 -4.39 -2.66
CA LEU A 59 6.28 -2.97 -2.31
C LEU A 59 6.10 -2.06 -3.53
N SER A 60 6.57 -2.48 -4.70
CA SER A 60 6.38 -1.73 -5.95
C SER A 60 4.91 -1.64 -6.34
N ASN A 61 4.16 -2.74 -6.21
CA ASN A 61 2.72 -2.78 -6.46
C ASN A 61 1.93 -1.89 -5.48
N ILE A 62 2.26 -1.95 -4.18
CA ILE A 62 1.69 -1.04 -3.18
C ILE A 62 1.92 0.42 -3.57
N LEU A 63 3.17 0.77 -3.91
CA LEU A 63 3.53 2.14 -4.27
C LEU A 63 2.83 2.60 -5.55
N LEU A 64 2.77 1.75 -6.57
CA LEU A 64 2.06 2.02 -7.83
C LEU A 64 0.58 2.31 -7.59
N LEU A 65 -0.08 1.52 -6.75
CA LEU A 65 -1.49 1.73 -6.41
C LEU A 65 -1.70 3.01 -5.59
N LEU A 66 -0.87 3.28 -4.57
CA LEU A 66 -0.98 4.51 -3.76
C LEU A 66 -0.75 5.77 -4.60
N ILE A 67 0.27 5.78 -5.46
CA ILE A 67 0.52 6.86 -6.42
C ILE A 67 -0.63 6.96 -7.42
N GLY A 68 -1.13 5.83 -7.91
CA GLY A 68 -2.25 5.79 -8.83
C GLY A 68 -3.52 6.43 -8.27
N ILE A 69 -3.88 6.10 -7.02
CA ILE A 69 -5.00 6.73 -6.31
C ILE A 69 -4.79 8.24 -6.20
N ARG A 70 -3.57 8.68 -5.86
CA ARG A 70 -3.24 10.11 -5.76
C ARG A 70 -3.42 10.82 -7.10
N ILE A 71 -2.88 10.26 -8.19
CA ILE A 71 -3.03 10.82 -9.54
C ILE A 71 -4.51 10.91 -9.93
N ILE A 72 -5.30 9.88 -9.68
CA ILE A 72 -6.74 9.89 -9.99
C ILE A 72 -7.44 11.00 -9.22
N LYS A 73 -7.14 11.15 -7.94
CA LYS A 73 -7.73 12.20 -7.09
C LYS A 73 -7.38 13.61 -7.60
N ASP A 74 -6.14 13.81 -8.05
CA ASP A 74 -5.65 15.11 -8.52
C ASP A 74 -6.12 15.44 -9.94
N LEU A 75 -6.28 14.44 -10.81
CA LEU A 75 -6.60 14.62 -12.23
C LEU A 75 -8.11 14.54 -12.53
N ALA A 76 -8.89 13.85 -11.69
CA ALA A 76 -10.32 13.69 -11.92
C ALA A 76 -11.07 15.01 -11.72
N THR A 77 -11.68 15.50 -12.81
CA THR A 77 -12.54 16.69 -12.76
C THR A 77 -13.89 16.43 -12.11
N ASN A 78 -14.35 15.17 -12.11
CA ASN A 78 -15.58 14.75 -11.44
C ASN A 78 -15.27 14.02 -10.13
N ARG A 79 -15.84 14.52 -9.02
CA ARG A 79 -15.75 13.89 -7.69
C ARG A 79 -16.19 12.43 -7.68
N GLN A 80 -17.23 12.06 -8.43
CA GLN A 80 -17.68 10.67 -8.52
C GLN A 80 -16.61 9.78 -9.17
N THR A 81 -15.98 10.23 -10.26
CA THR A 81 -14.90 9.50 -10.94
C THR A 81 -13.70 9.32 -10.01
N ALA A 82 -13.33 10.36 -9.25
CA ALA A 82 -12.26 10.30 -8.27
C ALA A 82 -12.53 9.24 -7.19
N ILE A 83 -13.76 9.25 -6.63
CA ILE A 83 -14.17 8.31 -5.58
C ILE A 83 -14.20 6.88 -6.11
N ILE A 84 -14.82 6.64 -7.27
CA ILE A 84 -14.93 5.30 -7.85
C ILE A 84 -13.53 4.75 -8.17
N GLY A 85 -12.67 5.56 -8.80
CA GLY A 85 -11.30 5.15 -9.11
C GLY A 85 -10.48 4.85 -7.85
N ALA A 86 -10.60 5.67 -6.81
CA ALA A 86 -9.95 5.43 -5.53
C ALA A 86 -10.45 4.13 -4.86
N ILE A 87 -11.76 3.85 -4.88
CA ILE A 87 -12.33 2.62 -4.34
C ILE A 87 -11.78 1.39 -5.07
N ILE A 88 -11.79 1.40 -6.41
CA ILE A 88 -11.30 0.28 -7.22
C ILE A 88 -9.84 -0.03 -6.87
N LEU A 89 -8.96 0.98 -6.90
CA LEU A 89 -7.54 0.78 -6.59
C LEU A 89 -7.31 0.39 -5.13
N SER A 90 -8.12 0.90 -4.19
CA SER A 90 -8.04 0.52 -2.77
C SER A 90 -8.40 -0.95 -2.57
N VAL A 91 -9.42 -1.45 -3.27
CA VAL A 91 -9.75 -2.88 -3.23
C VAL A 91 -8.57 -3.72 -3.71
N PHE A 92 -7.95 -3.36 -4.84
CA PHE A 92 -6.76 -4.05 -5.34
C PHE A 92 -5.59 -4.02 -4.35
N LEU A 93 -5.40 -2.89 -3.65
CA LEU A 93 -4.35 -2.74 -2.65
C LEU A 93 -4.55 -3.66 -1.44
N LEU A 94 -5.81 -3.91 -1.06
CA LEU A 94 -6.17 -4.80 0.05
C LEU A 94 -6.01 -6.28 -0.32
N ILE A 95 -6.45 -6.66 -1.52
CA ILE A 95 -6.38 -8.06 -1.98
C ILE A 95 -5.01 -8.43 -2.58
N LEU A 96 -4.09 -7.47 -2.65
CA LEU A 96 -2.77 -7.65 -3.27
C LEU A 96 -2.02 -8.89 -2.79
N PRO A 97 -1.92 -9.17 -1.47
CA PRO A 97 -1.24 -10.38 -0.99
C PRO A 97 -1.87 -11.68 -1.52
N ILE A 98 -3.18 -11.69 -1.75
CA ILE A 98 -3.93 -12.87 -2.21
C ILE A 98 -3.66 -13.11 -3.71
N ILE A 99 -3.62 -12.05 -4.51
CA ILE A 99 -3.38 -12.18 -5.96
C ILE A 99 -1.91 -12.50 -6.30
N GLU A 100 -0.98 -12.19 -5.40
CA GLU A 100 0.46 -12.30 -5.67
C GLU A 100 1.07 -13.65 -5.31
N ILE A 101 0.53 -14.40 -4.34
CA ILE A 101 1.20 -15.59 -3.80
C ILE A 101 0.24 -16.75 -3.48
N GLU A 102 0.47 -17.91 -4.12
CA GLU A 102 -0.30 -19.14 -3.86
C GLU A 102 -0.24 -19.65 -2.41
N PRO A 103 0.91 -19.59 -1.70
CA PRO A 103 0.96 -20.06 -0.32
C PRO A 103 0.00 -19.30 0.61
N LEU A 104 -0.42 -18.07 0.28
CA LEU A 104 -1.38 -17.36 1.10
C LEU A 104 -2.79 -17.94 0.96
N ASP A 105 -3.16 -18.45 -0.22
CA ASP A 105 -4.42 -19.18 -0.42
C ASP A 105 -4.44 -20.41 0.51
N GLU A 106 -3.34 -21.17 0.57
CA GLU A 106 -3.19 -22.31 1.49
C GLU A 106 -3.23 -21.89 2.97
N ILE A 107 -2.61 -20.76 3.35
CA ILE A 107 -2.66 -20.24 4.73
C ILE A 107 -4.08 -19.81 5.11
N LEU A 108 -4.83 -19.22 4.17
CA LEU A 108 -6.21 -18.77 4.39
C LEU A 108 -7.19 -19.94 4.47
N ASP A 109 -6.91 -21.05 3.77
CA ASP A 109 -7.72 -22.26 3.77
C ASP A 109 -7.44 -23.19 4.97
N GLU A 110 -6.36 -22.99 5.74
CA GLU A 110 -6.17 -23.69 7.02
C GLU A 110 -7.31 -23.32 7.99
N ASP A 111 -8.10 -24.33 8.39
CA ASP A 111 -9.35 -24.28 9.16
C ASP A 111 -9.20 -23.71 10.59
N SER A 112 -8.65 -22.50 10.71
CA SER A 112 -8.49 -21.75 11.94
C SER A 112 -9.59 -20.69 12.00
N ARG A 113 -10.76 -21.13 12.48
CA ARG A 113 -12.03 -20.38 12.55
C ARG A 113 -11.99 -19.00 13.25
N TRP A 114 -10.84 -18.53 13.74
CA TRP A 114 -10.74 -17.35 14.61
C TRP A 114 -9.56 -16.40 14.35
N PHE A 115 -8.62 -16.69 13.44
CA PHE A 115 -7.49 -15.78 13.19
C PHE A 115 -7.12 -15.74 11.70
N SER A 116 -7.30 -14.56 11.09
CA SER A 116 -6.66 -14.25 9.81
C SER A 116 -5.13 -14.31 9.95
N PRO A 117 -4.40 -14.64 8.88
CA PRO A 117 -2.93 -14.64 8.92
C PRO A 117 -2.41 -13.29 9.41
N ARG A 118 -1.44 -13.33 10.33
CA ARG A 118 -0.88 -12.12 10.93
C ARG A 118 -0.25 -11.24 9.86
N SER A 119 0.36 -11.84 8.84
CA SER A 119 0.85 -11.13 7.66
C SER A 119 -0.23 -10.24 7.03
N TYR A 120 -1.41 -10.81 6.76
CA TYR A 120 -2.53 -10.08 6.18
C TYR A 120 -3.06 -8.97 7.11
N TYR A 121 -3.14 -9.23 8.42
CA TYR A 121 -3.54 -8.21 9.40
C TYR A 121 -2.59 -7.01 9.40
N TYR A 122 -1.28 -7.25 9.43
CA TYR A 122 -0.28 -6.19 9.38
C TYR A 122 -0.28 -5.46 8.03
N HIS A 123 -0.52 -6.16 6.91
CA HIS A 123 -0.68 -5.53 5.60
C HIS A 123 -1.84 -4.55 5.58
N TRP A 124 -3.00 -4.95 6.11
CA TRP A 124 -4.17 -4.09 6.16
C TRP A 124 -3.94 -2.82 6.99
N LEU A 125 -3.36 -2.98 8.19
CA LEU A 125 -3.00 -1.83 9.02
C LEU A 125 -1.99 -0.92 8.34
N ALA A 126 -0.97 -1.51 7.70
CA ALA A 126 0.00 -0.75 6.94
C ALA A 126 -0.64 0.09 5.84
N VAL A 127 -1.55 -0.49 5.06
CA VAL A 127 -2.28 0.20 3.99
C VAL A 127 -3.06 1.40 4.55
N ILE A 128 -3.68 1.28 5.72
CA ILE A 128 -4.37 2.41 6.38
C ILE A 128 -3.40 3.55 6.69
N PHE A 129 -2.29 3.26 7.39
CA PHE A 129 -1.32 4.29 7.77
C PHE A 129 -0.63 4.93 6.56
N LEU A 130 -0.29 4.13 5.54
CA LEU A 130 0.24 4.65 4.29
C LEU A 130 -0.78 5.51 3.56
N SER A 131 -2.05 5.11 3.53
CA SER A 131 -3.12 5.91 2.92
C SER A 131 -3.30 7.24 3.65
N LEU A 132 -3.20 7.26 4.99
CA LEU A 132 -3.23 8.51 5.76
C LEU A 132 -2.09 9.45 5.39
N TYR A 133 -0.88 8.94 5.14
CA TYR A 133 0.23 9.77 4.64
C TYR A 133 -0.03 10.31 3.24
N PHE A 134 -0.40 9.42 2.29
CA PHE A 134 -0.56 9.79 0.89
C PHE A 134 -1.75 10.71 0.63
N PHE A 135 -2.82 10.61 1.43
CA PHE A 135 -4.08 11.31 1.18
C PHE A 135 -4.47 12.29 2.29
N GLY A 136 -4.03 12.09 3.55
CA GLY A 136 -4.47 12.92 4.67
C GLY A 136 -4.03 14.38 4.62
N PHE A 137 -2.98 14.70 3.84
CA PHE A 137 -2.40 16.04 3.77
C PHE A 137 -3.38 17.10 3.25
N VAL A 138 -4.02 16.84 2.11
CA VAL A 138 -4.87 17.84 1.43
C VAL A 138 -6.13 18.12 2.24
N GLU A 139 -6.79 17.08 2.73
CA GLU A 139 -8.02 17.18 3.49
C GLU A 139 -7.79 17.89 4.84
N LEU A 140 -6.71 17.54 5.53
CA LEU A 140 -6.35 18.17 6.80
C LEU A 140 -5.98 19.65 6.59
N GLN A 141 -5.26 19.97 5.51
CA GLN A 141 -4.93 21.34 5.14
C GLN A 141 -6.19 22.18 4.91
N VAL A 142 -7.13 21.68 4.09
CA VAL A 142 -8.41 22.35 3.81
C VAL A 142 -9.22 22.54 5.09
N MET A 143 -9.27 21.53 5.97
CA MET A 143 -9.99 21.60 7.23
C MET A 143 -9.41 22.69 8.14
N VAL A 144 -8.08 22.75 8.29
CA VAL A 144 -7.41 23.75 9.12
C VAL A 144 -7.60 25.17 8.56
N ILE A 145 -7.45 25.33 7.24
CA ILE A 145 -7.72 26.61 6.55
C ILE A 145 -9.16 27.07 6.81
N ASN A 146 -10.15 26.18 6.65
CA ASN A 146 -11.55 26.49 6.90
C ASN A 146 -11.80 26.93 8.35
N VAL A 147 -11.15 26.31 9.33
CA VAL A 147 -11.25 26.72 10.75
C VAL A 147 -10.74 28.15 10.96
N PHE A 148 -9.61 28.52 10.35
CA PHE A 148 -9.08 29.89 10.44
C PHE A 148 -10.00 30.92 9.77
N ILE A 149 -10.53 30.61 8.59
CA ILE A 149 -11.47 31.49 7.88
C ILE A 149 -12.76 31.69 8.68
N LEU A 150 -13.34 30.61 9.23
CA LEU A 150 -14.55 30.67 10.05
C LEU A 150 -14.36 31.51 11.32
N ARG A 151 -13.12 31.66 11.79
CA ARG A 151 -12.75 32.49 12.94
C ARG A 151 -12.42 33.94 12.55
N GLY A 152 -12.55 34.30 11.27
CA GLY A 152 -12.33 35.66 10.78
C GLY A 152 -10.86 36.01 10.48
N PHE A 153 -9.96 35.02 10.46
CA PHE A 153 -8.56 35.27 10.11
C PHE A 153 -8.37 35.38 8.60
N ALA A 154 -7.66 36.42 8.16
CA ALA A 154 -7.12 36.50 6.80
C ALA A 154 -5.86 35.61 6.72
N ILE A 155 -5.85 34.68 5.77
CA ILE A 155 -4.74 33.73 5.60
C ILE A 155 -3.75 34.27 4.57
N SER A 156 -2.53 34.55 5.00
CA SER A 156 -1.44 34.95 4.11
C SER A 156 -0.75 33.73 3.49
N GLY A 157 -0.04 33.94 2.37
CA GLY A 157 0.76 32.88 1.74
C GLY A 157 1.83 32.29 2.67
N THR A 158 2.40 33.11 3.56
CA THR A 158 3.37 32.66 4.58
C THR A 158 2.73 31.73 5.61
N ALA A 159 1.49 32.02 6.03
CA ALA A 159 0.75 31.16 6.95
C ALA A 159 0.41 29.81 6.32
N ILE A 160 0.05 29.79 5.02
CA ILE A 160 -0.17 28.55 4.26
C ILE A 160 1.13 27.75 4.14
N TRP A 161 2.24 28.42 3.84
CA TRP A 161 3.55 27.76 3.76
C TRP A 161 3.95 27.10 5.09
N LEU A 162 3.82 27.82 6.22
CA LEU A 162 4.08 27.27 7.56
C LEU A 162 3.15 26.10 7.89
N LEU A 163 1.85 26.22 7.57
CA LEU A 163 0.89 25.15 7.75
C LEU A 163 1.31 23.89 6.98
N ASN A 164 1.76 24.03 5.73
CA ASN A 164 2.23 22.91 4.93
C ASN A 164 3.42 22.20 5.57
N GLN A 165 4.40 22.96 6.07
CA GLN A 165 5.57 22.39 6.76
C GLN A 165 5.16 21.62 8.03
N LEU A 166 4.25 22.18 8.83
CA LEU A 166 3.76 21.51 10.04
C LEU A 166 2.97 20.24 9.73
N LEU A 167 2.10 20.28 8.72
CA LEU A 167 1.31 19.12 8.30
C LEU A 167 2.19 18.02 7.71
N GLU A 168 3.24 18.37 6.98
CA GLU A 168 4.22 17.42 6.43
C GLU A 168 4.95 16.68 7.56
N ILE A 169 5.41 17.40 8.59
CA ILE A 169 6.04 16.80 9.78
C ILE A 169 5.05 15.89 10.53
N LEU A 170 3.82 16.34 10.74
CA LEU A 170 2.80 15.58 11.46
C LEU A 170 2.47 14.25 10.74
N LEU A 171 2.29 14.32 9.42
CA LEU A 171 1.89 13.18 8.59
C LEU A 171 3.05 12.24 8.28
N PHE A 172 4.30 12.65 8.51
CA PHE A 172 5.45 11.75 8.41
C PHE A 172 5.34 10.55 9.36
N SER A 173 4.67 10.71 10.52
CA SER A 173 4.48 9.61 11.46
C SER A 173 3.66 8.43 10.89
N PRO A 174 2.51 8.63 10.21
CA PRO A 174 1.84 7.57 9.46
C PRO A 174 2.72 6.85 8.42
N LEU A 175 3.61 7.55 7.73
CA LEU A 175 4.53 6.91 6.77
C LEU A 175 5.44 5.91 7.48
N VAL A 176 6.07 6.32 8.58
CA VAL A 176 6.97 5.48 9.36
C VAL A 176 6.22 4.28 9.95
N VAL A 177 5.05 4.51 10.56
CA VAL A 177 4.23 3.43 11.12
C VAL A 177 3.77 2.46 10.03
N GLY A 178 3.32 2.97 8.89
CA GLY A 178 2.92 2.16 7.74
C GLY A 178 4.06 1.29 7.21
N ALA A 179 5.26 1.86 7.05
CA ALA A 179 6.44 1.12 6.61
C ALA A 179 6.87 0.03 7.61
N LEU A 180 6.81 0.32 8.91
CA LEU A 180 7.09 -0.67 9.96
C LEU A 180 6.07 -1.82 9.95
N LEU A 181 4.79 -1.52 9.75
CA LEU A 181 3.74 -2.53 9.64
C LEU A 181 3.89 -3.38 8.37
N LEU A 182 4.30 -2.80 7.24
CA LEU A 182 4.64 -3.58 6.04
C LEU A 182 5.82 -4.52 6.28
N TYR A 183 6.84 -4.04 6.98
CA TYR A 183 7.96 -4.89 7.37
C TYR A 183 7.49 -6.06 8.25
N GLN A 184 6.64 -5.80 9.23
CA GLN A 184 6.04 -6.82 10.10
C GLN A 184 5.18 -7.81 9.31
N SER A 185 4.40 -7.34 8.33
CA SER A 185 3.63 -8.19 7.42
C SER A 185 4.52 -9.20 6.70
N LEU A 186 5.61 -8.73 6.09
CA LEU A 186 6.58 -9.58 5.39
C LEU A 186 7.31 -10.54 6.34
N ALA A 187 7.64 -10.10 7.56
CA ALA A 187 8.28 -10.94 8.55
C ALA A 187 7.35 -12.06 9.05
N CYS A 188 6.07 -11.75 9.28
CA CYS A 188 5.04 -12.73 9.62
C CYS A 188 4.83 -13.72 8.49
N LEU A 189 4.75 -13.24 7.24
CA LEU A 189 4.58 -14.10 6.07
C LEU A 189 5.71 -15.14 5.97
N LYS A 190 6.96 -14.73 6.16
CA LYS A 190 8.11 -15.64 6.20
C LYS A 190 7.93 -16.74 7.26
N SER A 191 7.47 -16.36 8.45
CA SER A 191 7.22 -17.30 9.55
C SER A 191 6.07 -18.26 9.24
N GLU A 192 4.97 -17.75 8.70
CA GLU A 192 3.78 -18.53 8.34
C GLU A 192 4.09 -19.58 7.27
N ILE A 193 4.84 -19.21 6.22
CA ILE A 193 5.28 -20.14 5.18
C ILE A 193 6.20 -21.22 5.75
N LYS A 194 7.11 -20.85 6.66
CA LYS A 194 7.99 -21.82 7.31
C LYS A 194 7.19 -22.84 8.14
N GLN A 195 6.10 -22.41 8.79
CA GLN A 195 5.23 -23.30 9.55
C GLN A 195 4.46 -24.26 8.64
N LEU A 196 3.95 -23.80 7.49
CA LEU A 196 3.33 -24.67 6.49
C LEU A 196 4.28 -25.77 6.00
N ASN A 197 5.53 -25.42 5.69
CA ASN A 197 6.55 -26.38 5.24
C ASN A 197 6.90 -27.45 6.30
N HIS A 198 6.65 -27.19 7.58
CA HIS A 198 6.87 -28.17 8.65
C HIS A 198 5.67 -29.10 8.89
N LYS A 199 4.47 -28.73 8.42
CA LYS A 199 3.26 -29.55 8.56
C LYS A 199 3.08 -30.55 7.40
N ASN A 200 3.63 -30.24 6.23
CA ASN A 200 3.62 -31.07 5.02
C ASN A 200 4.89 -31.90 4.89
#